data_AF-A0A7R8ZXY5-F1
#
_entry.id   AF-A0A7R8ZXY5-F1
#
_cell.length_a   1.000
_cell.length_b   1.000
_cell.length_c   1.000
_cell.angle_alpha   90.00
_cell.angle_beta   90.00
_cell.angle_gamma   90.00
#
_symmetry.space_group_name_H-M   'P 1'
#
loop_
_entity.id
_entity.type
_entity.pdbx_description
1 polymer ?
#
loop_
_entity_poly.entity_id
_entity_poly.type
_entity_poly.pdbx_seq_one_letter_code
_entity_poly.pdbx_strand_id
1 'polypeptide(L)'
;MCNILHFIFQGGDVVEETLYANVTKDIVILEFQRSDGTLVTQLSDFTNEVLVLRALVLGEEERGQNQYQVLCFILADQTSDLIPSEAISKLRQKNPGALRVPEEDRGKEAFDFNLQMSPSEGGMLSPLLEDFCSEAQHSTYLREQDWIGWQEQRGQ
;
A
#
# COMPACT_ATOMS: atom_id res chain seq x y z
N MET A 1 -10.98 14.08 -10.48
CA MET A 1 -9.73 14.70 -10.94
C MET A 1 -8.60 14.10 -10.13
N CYS A 2 -7.73 13.33 -10.79
CA CYS A 2 -6.52 12.75 -10.23
C CYS A 2 -5.46 13.86 -10.19
N ASN A 3 -4.83 14.10 -9.04
CA ASN A 3 -3.70 15.01 -8.94
C ASN A 3 -2.56 14.23 -8.31
N ILE A 4 -1.36 14.35 -8.85
CA ILE A 4 -0.14 13.67 -8.39
C ILE A 4 0.41 14.48 -7.19
N LEU A 5 0.82 13.83 -6.09
CA LEU A 5 1.68 14.47 -5.08
C LEU A 5 3.02 13.78 -5.25
N HIS A 6 4.08 14.57 -5.36
CA HIS A 6 5.43 14.06 -5.48
C HIS A 6 6.08 14.26 -4.11
N PHE A 7 6.34 13.17 -3.39
CA PHE A 7 7.25 13.18 -2.27
C PHE A 7 8.63 12.80 -2.78
N ILE A 8 9.64 13.41 -2.17
CA ILE A 8 11.03 13.09 -2.47
C ILE A 8 11.52 12.32 -1.27
N PHE A 9 11.56 10.99 -1.38
CA PHE A 9 12.26 10.16 -0.38
C PHE A 9 13.75 10.49 -0.42
N GLN A 10 14.28 11.01 0.68
CA GLN A 10 15.73 11.23 0.80
C GLN A 10 16.42 9.87 0.88
N GLY A 11 17.18 9.54 -0.16
CA GLY A 11 17.84 8.23 -0.33
C GLY A 11 18.01 7.83 -1.80
N GLY A 12 17.29 8.48 -2.71
CA GLY A 12 17.46 8.31 -4.17
C GLY A 12 16.91 7.00 -4.73
N ASP A 13 16.22 6.19 -3.92
CA ASP A 13 15.68 4.88 -4.30
C ASP A 13 14.28 4.98 -4.92
N VAL A 14 13.70 6.18 -5.08
CA VAL A 14 12.36 6.41 -5.65
C VAL A 14 12.46 7.31 -6.87
N VAL A 15 11.89 6.86 -7.99
CA VAL A 15 12.02 7.48 -9.32
C VAL A 15 10.77 8.27 -9.71
N GLU A 16 9.59 7.76 -9.36
CA GLU A 16 8.29 8.38 -9.63
C GLU A 16 7.32 8.07 -8.49
N GLU A 17 6.42 9.01 -8.19
CA GLU A 17 5.42 8.86 -7.14
C GLU A 17 4.07 9.50 -7.52
N THR A 18 2.99 8.78 -7.25
CA THR A 18 1.60 9.23 -7.43
C THR A 18 0.77 8.92 -6.18
N LEU A 19 0.27 9.98 -5.53
CA LEU A 19 -0.66 9.87 -4.42
C LEU A 19 -2.11 10.15 -4.87
N TYR A 20 -3.07 9.34 -4.45
CA TYR A 20 -4.50 9.49 -4.69
C TYR A 20 -5.28 9.39 -3.37
N ALA A 21 -6.38 10.12 -3.25
CA ALA A 21 -7.27 10.04 -2.09
C ALA A 21 -8.72 10.08 -2.53
N ASN A 22 -9.54 9.25 -1.90
CA ASN A 22 -10.99 9.23 -2.08
C ASN A 22 -11.66 9.37 -0.71
N VAL A 23 -12.15 10.58 -0.43
CA VAL A 23 -12.78 10.92 0.85
C VAL A 23 -14.10 10.17 1.06
N THR A 24 -14.82 9.83 -0.02
CA THR A 24 -16.10 9.12 0.08
C THR A 24 -15.92 7.67 0.51
N LYS A 25 -14.86 7.01 0.02
CA LYS A 25 -14.50 5.64 0.40
C LYS A 25 -13.51 5.59 1.58
N ASP A 26 -13.13 6.77 2.09
CA ASP A 26 -12.05 6.98 3.05
C ASP A 26 -10.80 6.13 2.78
N ILE A 27 -10.28 6.26 1.55
CA ILE A 27 -9.07 5.55 1.12
C ILE A 27 -7.99 6.50 0.60
N VAL A 28 -6.74 6.06 0.73
CA VAL A 28 -5.56 6.69 0.15
C VAL A 28 -4.76 5.64 -0.61
N ILE A 29 -4.31 5.99 -1.81
CA ILE A 29 -3.45 5.14 -2.61
C ILE A 29 -2.16 5.90 -2.86
N LEU A 30 -1.03 5.27 -2.60
CA LEU A 30 0.29 5.80 -2.89
C LEU A 30 1.00 4.82 -3.81
N GLU A 31 1.38 5.26 -5.00
CA GLU A 31 2.15 4.48 -5.95
C GLU A 31 3.53 5.08 -6.12
N PHE A 32 4.58 4.27 -6.09
CA PHE A 32 5.92 4.72 -6.38
C PHE A 32 6.77 3.63 -7.05
N GLN A 33 7.71 4.05 -7.88
CA GLN A 33 8.65 3.13 -8.51
C GLN A 33 10.02 3.21 -7.83
N ARG A 34 10.55 2.04 -7.45
CA ARG A 34 11.89 1.90 -6.87
C ARG A 34 12.97 1.95 -7.96
N SER A 35 14.21 2.24 -7.56
CA SER A 35 15.35 2.30 -8.50
C SER A 35 15.66 0.97 -9.19
N ASP A 36 15.28 -0.15 -8.58
CA ASP A 36 15.37 -1.50 -9.14
C ASP A 36 14.25 -1.84 -10.15
N GLY A 37 13.34 -0.90 -10.40
CA GLY A 37 12.21 -1.05 -11.32
C GLY A 37 10.95 -1.62 -10.67
N THR A 38 11.00 -2.03 -9.39
CA THR A 38 9.82 -2.52 -8.65
C THR A 38 8.79 -1.40 -8.52
N LEU A 39 7.56 -1.66 -8.97
CA LEU A 39 6.44 -0.75 -8.75
C LEU A 39 5.72 -1.14 -7.46
N VAL A 40 5.64 -0.21 -6.51
CA VAL A 40 4.95 -0.41 -5.23
C VAL A 40 3.69 0.44 -5.21
N THR A 41 2.55 -0.18 -4.97
CA THR A 41 1.26 0.48 -4.77
C THR A 41 0.78 0.17 -3.36
N GLN A 42 0.76 1.18 -2.50
CA GLN A 42 0.17 1.16 -1.19
C GLN A 42 -1.30 1.58 -1.27
N LEU A 43 -2.20 0.82 -0.63
CA LEU A 43 -3.59 1.16 -0.39
C LEU A 43 -3.82 1.21 1.12
N SER A 44 -4.23 2.37 1.62
CA SER A 44 -4.70 2.57 2.99
C SER A 44 -6.23 2.70 2.96
N ASP A 45 -6.91 1.73 3.55
CA ASP A 45 -8.36 1.70 3.76
C ASP A 45 -8.65 2.02 5.23
N PHE A 46 -8.94 3.29 5.50
CA PHE A 46 -9.18 3.78 6.86
C PHE A 46 -10.52 3.32 7.41
N THR A 47 -11.49 2.95 6.56
CA THR A 47 -12.80 2.45 7.01
C THR A 47 -12.67 1.07 7.64
N ASN A 48 -11.84 0.21 7.06
CA ASN A 48 -11.63 -1.16 7.53
C ASN A 48 -10.35 -1.32 8.35
N GLU A 49 -9.59 -0.25 8.55
CA GLU A 49 -8.29 -0.26 9.25
C GLU A 49 -7.31 -1.28 8.62
N VAL A 50 -7.22 -1.26 7.29
CA VAL A 50 -6.35 -2.16 6.52
C VAL A 50 -5.36 -1.37 5.68
N LEU A 51 -4.08 -1.74 5.79
CA LEU A 51 -3.01 -1.28 4.92
C LEU A 51 -2.56 -2.42 4.01
N VAL A 52 -2.46 -2.15 2.71
CA VAL A 52 -2.05 -3.13 1.70
C VAL A 52 -0.88 -2.58 0.91
N LEU A 53 0.20 -3.34 0.80
CA LEU A 53 1.33 -3.06 -0.08
C LEU A 53 1.34 -4.07 -1.22
N ARG A 54 1.09 -3.61 -2.44
CA ARG A 54 1.23 -4.40 -3.66
C ARG A 54 2.56 -4.08 -4.32
N ALA A 55 3.42 -5.09 -4.47
CA ALA A 55 4.70 -4.95 -5.16
C ALA A 55 4.67 -5.72 -6.48
N LEU A 56 4.88 -5.04 -7.59
CA LEU A 56 5.13 -5.63 -8.90
C LEU A 56 6.63 -5.64 -9.15
N VAL A 57 7.22 -6.83 -9.09
CA VAL A 57 8.65 -7.06 -9.29
C VAL A 57 8.85 -7.58 -10.71
N LEU A 58 9.71 -6.93 -11.49
CA LEU A 58 10.07 -7.39 -12.83
C LEU A 58 10.90 -8.66 -12.73
N GLY A 59 10.57 -9.67 -13.52
CA GLY A 59 11.39 -10.88 -13.59
C GLY A 59 12.55 -10.73 -14.55
N GLU A 60 13.55 -11.58 -14.38
CA GLU A 60 14.73 -11.62 -15.22
C GLU A 60 14.51 -12.57 -16.41
N GLU A 61 14.09 -12.01 -17.56
CA GLU A 61 13.85 -12.78 -18.78
C GLU A 61 15.10 -13.56 -19.25
N GLU A 62 16.29 -12.98 -19.08
CA GLU A 62 17.59 -13.61 -19.35
C GLU A 62 17.86 -14.88 -18.51
N ARG A 63 17.13 -15.03 -17.39
CA ARG A 63 17.17 -16.22 -16.53
C ARG A 63 15.94 -17.13 -16.71
N GLY A 64 15.10 -16.86 -17.70
CA GLY A 64 13.87 -17.62 -17.98
C GLY A 64 12.77 -17.41 -16.94
N GLN A 65 12.79 -16.30 -16.21
CA GLN A 65 11.72 -15.95 -15.28
C GLN A 65 10.50 -15.38 -16.04
N ASN A 66 9.34 -15.36 -15.38
CA ASN A 66 8.17 -14.66 -15.90
C ASN A 66 8.45 -13.16 -16.06
N GLN A 67 7.69 -12.48 -16.92
CA GLN A 67 7.87 -11.04 -17.16
C GLN A 67 7.80 -10.20 -15.86
N TYR A 68 6.92 -10.59 -14.94
CA TYR A 68 6.80 -9.97 -13.63
C TYR A 68 6.16 -10.93 -12.61
N GLN A 69 6.28 -10.59 -11.34
CA GLN A 69 5.59 -11.20 -10.22
C GLN A 69 4.89 -10.11 -9.40
N VAL A 70 3.64 -10.35 -9.02
CA VAL A 70 2.91 -9.47 -8.09
C VAL A 70 2.91 -10.12 -6.71
N LEU A 71 3.25 -9.34 -5.68
CA LEU A 71 3.12 -9.72 -4.27
C LEU A 71 2.18 -8.73 -3.60
N CYS A 72 1.36 -9.22 -2.68
CA CYS A 72 0.53 -8.38 -1.81
C CYS A 72 0.88 -8.67 -0.35
N PHE A 73 1.00 -7.60 0.43
CA PHE A 73 1.26 -7.66 1.86
C PHE A 73 0.18 -6.89 2.60
N ILE A 74 -0.53 -7.54 3.51
CA ILE A 74 -1.68 -7.00 4.22
C ILE A 74 -1.29 -6.81 5.68
N LEU A 75 -1.59 -5.63 6.21
CA LEU A 75 -1.29 -5.20 7.56
C LEU A 75 -2.56 -4.62 8.19
N ALA A 76 -2.72 -4.82 9.49
CA ALA A 76 -3.66 -4.00 10.27
C ALA A 76 -3.10 -2.57 10.32
N ASP A 77 -3.93 -1.58 9.99
CA ASP A 77 -3.55 -0.18 10.12
C ASP A 77 -3.50 0.19 11.60
N GLN A 78 -2.28 0.24 12.15
CA GLN A 78 -2.01 0.61 13.53
C GLN A 78 -1.41 2.02 13.64
N THR A 79 -1.32 2.75 12.53
CA THR A 79 -0.45 3.92 12.43
C THR A 79 -1.22 5.24 12.48
N SER A 80 -1.10 5.95 13.61
CA SER A 80 -1.50 7.36 13.72
C SER A 80 -0.70 8.31 12.82
N ASP A 81 0.27 7.79 12.07
CA ASP A 81 1.21 8.52 11.22
C ASP A 81 0.77 8.62 9.75
N LEU A 82 -0.28 7.89 9.33
CA LEU A 82 -0.81 8.01 7.99
C LEU A 82 -1.62 9.30 7.83
N ILE A 83 -1.45 9.95 6.68
CA ILE A 83 -2.21 11.17 6.35
C ILE A 83 -3.62 10.73 5.89
N PRO A 84 -4.69 11.09 6.62
CA PRO A 84 -6.04 10.66 6.28
C PRO A 84 -6.49 11.26 4.94
N SER A 85 -7.45 10.59 4.29
CA SER A 85 -7.94 10.95 2.96
C SER A 85 -8.41 12.41 2.87
N GLU A 86 -9.06 12.91 3.94
CA GLU A 86 -9.55 14.29 4.02
C GLU A 86 -8.41 15.31 4.07
N ALA A 87 -7.32 15.01 4.78
CA ALA A 87 -6.16 15.89 4.86
C ALA A 87 -5.46 16.00 3.49
N ILE A 88 -5.31 14.89 2.76
CA ILE A 88 -4.78 14.89 1.39
C ILE A 88 -5.69 15.68 0.45
N SER A 89 -7.01 15.48 0.54
CA SER A 89 -7.98 16.24 -0.27
C SER A 89 -7.88 17.74 -0.02
N LYS A 90 -7.82 18.17 1.25
CA LYS A 90 -7.64 19.57 1.65
C LYS A 90 -6.30 20.15 1.18
N LEU A 91 -5.21 19.39 1.27
CA LEU A 91 -3.91 19.79 0.76
C LEU A 91 -3.98 20.08 -0.74
N ARG A 92 -4.65 19.22 -1.52
CA ARG A 92 -4.80 19.37 -2.97
C ARG A 92 -5.69 20.52 -3.40
N GLN A 93 -6.77 20.79 -2.65
CA GLN A 93 -7.62 21.95 -2.94
C GLN A 93 -6.85 23.26 -2.81
N LYS A 94 -5.92 23.34 -1.85
CA LYS A 94 -5.10 24.54 -1.62
C LYS A 94 -3.91 24.64 -2.56
N ASN A 95 -3.24 23.53 -2.87
CA ASN A 95 -2.08 23.48 -3.74
C ASN A 95 -2.04 22.15 -4.54
N PRO A 96 -2.52 22.14 -5.81
CA PRO A 96 -2.62 20.92 -6.61
C PRO A 96 -1.27 20.25 -6.91
N GLY A 97 -0.17 21.03 -6.98
CA GLY A 97 1.19 20.56 -7.27
C GLY A 97 2.15 20.71 -6.10
N ALA A 98 1.65 20.66 -4.86
CA ALA A 98 2.51 20.74 -3.68
C ALA A 98 3.51 19.58 -3.66
N LEU A 99 4.79 19.89 -3.81
CA LEU A 99 5.89 18.98 -3.46
C LEU A 99 6.19 19.11 -1.97
N ARG A 100 6.29 17.99 -1.25
CA ARG A 100 6.73 17.98 0.15
C ARG A 100 7.88 17.01 0.32
N VAL A 101 8.90 17.47 1.01
CA VAL A 101 9.99 16.61 1.49
C VAL A 101 9.63 16.20 2.91
N PRO A 102 9.81 14.92 3.30
CA PRO A 102 9.65 14.49 4.68
C PRO A 102 10.47 15.39 5.63
N GLU A 103 9.87 15.81 6.74
CA GLU A 103 10.55 16.64 7.74
C GLU A 103 11.55 15.83 8.58
N GLU A 104 11.29 14.53 8.73
CA GLU A 104 12.06 13.58 9.50
C GLU A 104 12.25 12.28 8.69
N ASP A 105 13.46 11.70 8.74
CA ASP A 105 13.73 10.34 8.27
C ASP A 105 13.61 9.38 9.45
N ARG A 106 12.53 8.57 9.44
CA ARG A 106 12.26 7.56 10.47
C ARG A 106 12.93 6.21 10.17
N GLY A 107 13.72 6.13 9.12
CA GLY A 107 14.41 4.90 8.71
C GLY A 107 13.46 3.88 8.07
N LYS A 108 13.87 2.61 8.12
CA LYS A 108 13.13 1.48 7.54
C LYS A 108 12.59 0.60 8.66
N GLU A 109 11.32 0.25 8.57
CA GLU A 109 10.72 -0.77 9.41
C GLU A 109 10.67 -2.10 8.63
N ALA A 110 10.98 -3.20 9.33
CA ALA A 110 10.94 -4.54 8.77
C ALA A 110 9.73 -5.28 9.34
N PHE A 111 8.91 -5.82 8.44
CA PHE A 111 7.75 -6.65 8.79
C PHE A 111 8.01 -8.10 8.37
N ASP A 112 7.67 -9.03 9.25
CA ASP A 112 7.68 -10.47 8.96
C ASP A 112 6.25 -10.91 8.61
N PHE A 113 6.07 -11.41 7.39
CA PHE A 113 4.79 -11.91 6.90
C PHE A 113 4.82 -13.43 6.84
N ASN A 114 4.20 -14.06 7.83
CA ASN A 114 4.29 -15.50 8.08
C ASN A 114 3.04 -16.29 7.69
N LEU A 115 1.94 -15.62 7.35
CA LEU A 115 0.72 -16.26 6.84
C LEU A 115 0.49 -15.90 5.38
N GLN A 116 -0.09 -16.85 4.64
CA GLN A 116 -0.55 -16.67 3.27
C GLN A 116 -2.08 -16.74 3.25
N MET A 117 -2.72 -15.88 2.46
CA MET A 117 -4.16 -15.94 2.20
C MET A 117 -4.45 -15.75 0.72
N SER A 118 -5.64 -16.16 0.27
CA SER A 118 -6.13 -15.78 -1.07
C SER A 118 -6.75 -14.38 -1.06
N PRO A 119 -6.69 -13.63 -2.17
CA PRO A 119 -7.35 -12.33 -2.30
C PRO A 119 -8.86 -12.39 -2.00
N SER A 120 -9.54 -13.48 -2.39
CA SER A 120 -10.96 -13.69 -2.11
C SER A 120 -11.25 -13.82 -0.61
N GLU A 121 -10.40 -14.49 0.16
CA GLU A 121 -10.51 -14.52 1.62
C GLU A 121 -10.26 -13.13 2.20
N GLY A 122 -9.31 -12.38 1.63
CA GLY A 122 -9.02 -11.00 2.01
C GLY A 122 -10.22 -10.06 1.89
N GLY A 123 -11.18 -10.35 1.00
CA GLY A 123 -12.44 -9.60 0.87
C GLY A 123 -13.22 -9.46 2.20
N MET A 124 -13.03 -10.39 3.14
CA MET A 124 -13.62 -10.26 4.48
C MET A 124 -12.97 -9.15 5.30
N LEU A 125 -11.70 -8.81 5.07
CA LEU A 125 -10.95 -7.77 5.79
C LEU A 125 -11.25 -6.39 5.22
N SER A 126 -11.18 -6.26 3.89
CA SER A 126 -11.60 -5.08 3.15
C SER A 126 -12.17 -5.52 1.80
N PRO A 127 -13.30 -4.97 1.33
CA PRO A 127 -13.87 -5.32 0.04
C PRO A 127 -12.98 -4.92 -1.14
N LEU A 128 -11.96 -4.08 -0.91
CA LEU A 128 -11.02 -3.64 -1.95
C LEU A 128 -9.92 -4.66 -2.23
N LEU A 129 -9.68 -5.61 -1.31
CA LEU A 129 -8.56 -6.54 -1.39
C LEU A 129 -8.65 -7.51 -2.56
N GLU A 130 -9.85 -8.00 -2.88
CA GLU A 130 -10.04 -8.96 -3.96
C GLU A 130 -9.60 -8.38 -5.31
N ASP A 131 -10.06 -7.16 -5.63
CA ASP A 131 -9.70 -6.47 -6.85
C ASP A 131 -8.22 -6.05 -6.84
N PHE A 132 -7.77 -5.44 -5.74
CA PHE A 132 -6.43 -4.86 -5.62
C PHE A 132 -5.32 -5.92 -5.68
N CYS A 133 -5.56 -7.10 -5.11
CA CYS A 133 -4.61 -8.22 -5.08
C CYS A 133 -4.96 -9.36 -6.03
N SER A 134 -5.84 -9.12 -7.00
CA SER A 134 -6.34 -10.14 -7.95
C SER A 134 -5.23 -10.90 -8.70
N GLU A 135 -4.09 -10.27 -9.00
CA GLU A 135 -2.93 -10.90 -9.64
C GLU A 135 -1.99 -11.65 -8.67
N ALA A 136 -2.21 -11.52 -7.36
CA ALA A 136 -1.39 -12.10 -6.29
C ALA A 136 -2.06 -13.32 -5.61
N GLN A 137 -2.75 -14.16 -6.40
CA GLN A 137 -3.54 -15.30 -5.89
C GLN A 137 -2.77 -16.25 -4.97
N HIS A 138 -1.47 -16.42 -5.22
CA HIS A 138 -0.58 -17.29 -4.46
C HIS A 138 0.60 -16.53 -3.85
N SER A 139 0.48 -15.22 -3.70
CA SER A 139 1.55 -14.32 -3.24
C SER A 139 0.97 -13.17 -2.43
N THR A 140 -0.14 -13.42 -1.74
CA THR A 140 -0.76 -12.51 -0.79
C THR A 140 -0.45 -12.99 0.63
N TYR A 141 0.18 -12.13 1.43
CA TYR A 141 0.71 -12.45 2.73
C TYR A 141 0.22 -11.47 3.81
N LEU A 142 0.12 -11.94 5.04
CA LEU A 142 -0.28 -11.16 6.21
C LEU A 142 0.51 -11.59 7.44
N ARG A 143 0.49 -10.76 8.49
CA ARG A 143 1.07 -11.11 9.78
C ARG A 143 0.07 -11.91 10.61
N GLU A 144 0.53 -12.97 11.26
CA GLU A 144 -0.28 -13.76 12.18
C GLU A 144 -0.87 -12.94 13.32
N GLN A 145 -0.11 -11.98 13.86
CA GLN A 145 -0.59 -11.06 14.90
C GLN A 145 -1.79 -10.22 14.43
N ASP A 146 -1.79 -9.77 13.18
CA ASP A 146 -2.87 -8.94 12.63
C ASP A 146 -4.11 -9.83 12.39
N TRP A 147 -3.89 -11.05 11.90
CA TRP A 147 -4.94 -12.05 11.75
C TRP A 147 -5.64 -12.37 13.07
N ILE A 148 -4.88 -12.59 14.15
CA ILE A 148 -5.45 -12.83 15.49
C ILE A 148 -6.22 -11.59 15.95
N GLY A 149 -5.69 -10.38 15.77
CA GLY A 149 -6.37 -9.13 16.13
C GLY A 149 -7.72 -8.97 15.41
N TRP A 150 -7.79 -9.25 14.11
CA TRP A 150 -9.05 -9.19 13.35
C TRP A 150 -10.05 -10.28 13.78
N GLN A 151 -9.58 -11.48 14.16
CA GLN A 151 -10.45 -12.53 14.69
C GLN A 151 -11.10 -12.11 16.01
N GLU A 152 -10.32 -11.53 16.93
CA GLU A 152 -10.79 -11.07 18.23
C GLU A 152 -11.83 -9.94 18.11
N GLN A 153 -11.61 -8.97 17.21
CA GLN A 153 -12.54 -7.87 16.96
C GLN A 153 -13.89 -8.32 16.40
N ARG A 154 -13.91 -9.43 15.64
CA ARG A 154 -15.12 -9.96 14.98
C ARG A 154 -15.89 -10.98 15.80
N GLY A 155 -15.27 -11.51 16.85
CA GLY A 155 -15.88 -12.46 17.79
C GLY A 155 -16.77 -11.81 18.86
N GLN A 156 -16.85 -10.47 18.89
CA GLN A 156 -17.72 -9.67 19.76
C GLN A 156 -18.99 -9.23 19.02
#